data_AF-A0A4U1AAH4-F1
#
_entry.id   AF-A0A4U1AAH4-F1
#
_cell.length_a   1.000
_cell.length_b   1.000
_cell.length_c   1.000
_cell.angle_alpha   90.00
_cell.angle_beta   90.00
_cell.angle_gamma   90.00
#
_symmetry.space_group_name_H-M   'P 1'
#
loop_
_entity.id
_entity.type
_entity.pdbx_description
1 polymer ?
#
loop_
_entity_poly.entity_id
_entity_poly.type
_entity_poly.pdbx_seq_one_letter_code
_entity_poly.pdbx_strand_id
1 'polypeptide(L)'
;DRLQVRFREDGVLRHYKDFPADIIPTLTSRTKIMCGADIAEKRRHQGGRILFEYDEGSIDIRVSFFVTIHGEKIVFRLLKQKRE
;
A
#
# COMPACT_ATOMS: atom_id res chain seq x y z
N ASP A 1 -11.56 -8.95 14.46
CA ASP A 1 -10.44 -8.67 13.54
C ASP A 1 -10.94 -8.05 12.24
N ARG A 2 -10.38 -6.91 11.84
CA ARG A 2 -10.77 -6.19 10.61
C ARG A 2 -9.57 -5.49 9.99
N LEU A 3 -9.59 -5.31 8.67
CA LEU A 3 -8.63 -4.47 7.96
C LEU A 3 -9.07 -3.01 8.04
N GLN A 4 -8.34 -2.20 8.79
CA GLN A 4 -8.59 -0.76 8.88
C GLN A 4 -7.80 0.01 7.83
N VAL A 5 -8.49 0.79 6.99
CA VAL A 5 -7.89 1.72 6.02
C VAL A 5 -8.00 3.15 6.51
N ARG A 6 -6.89 3.89 6.39
CA ARG A 6 -6.79 5.29 6.79
C ARG A 6 -6.07 6.10 5.71
N PHE A 7 -6.51 7.34 5.52
CA PHE A 7 -5.83 8.32 4.70
C PHE A 7 -5.15 9.37 5.57
N ARG A 8 -4.04 9.91 5.08
CA ARG A 8 -3.42 11.09 5.67
C ARG A 8 -3.78 12.28 4.79
N GLU A 9 -4.66 13.12 5.30
CA GLU A 9 -5.12 14.36 4.66
C GLU A 9 -4.60 15.54 5.49
N ASP A 10 -3.88 16.45 4.86
CA ASP A 10 -3.30 17.64 5.51
C ASP A 10 -2.50 17.33 6.79
N GLY A 11 -1.77 16.20 6.76
CA GLY A 11 -0.97 15.73 7.90
C GLY A 11 -1.73 14.92 8.96
N VAL A 12 -3.06 14.92 8.92
CA VAL A 12 -3.92 14.22 9.89
C VAL A 12 -4.35 12.87 9.35
N LEU A 13 -4.25 11.82 10.16
CA LEU A 13 -4.75 10.49 9.82
C LEU A 13 -6.26 10.42 10.07
N ARG A 14 -7.03 10.12 9.03
CA ARG A 14 -8.49 9.94 9.08
C ARG A 14 -8.85 8.51 8.76
N HIS A 15 -9.81 7.97 9.51
CA HIS A 15 -10.41 6.68 9.20
C HIS A 15 -11.23 6.79 7.92
N TYR A 16 -11.02 5.86 6.99
CA TYR A 16 -11.76 5.82 5.74
C TYR A 16 -12.80 4.71 5.76
N LYS A 17 -12.35 3.47 5.93
CA LYS A 17 -13.21 2.30 5.88
C LYS A 17 -12.56 1.12 6.57
N ASP A 18 -13.40 0.27 7.14
CA ASP A 18 -13.02 -1.06 7.61
C ASP A 18 -13.50 -2.12 6.63
N PHE A 19 -12.66 -3.13 6.43
CA PHE A 19 -12.98 -4.29 5.60
C PHE A 19 -12.87 -5.59 6.43
N PRO A 20 -13.58 -6.64 6.02
CA PRO A 20 -13.39 -8.00 6.54
C PRO A 20 -11.91 -8.43 6.51
N ALA A 21 -11.47 -9.23 7.49
CA ALA A 21 -10.05 -9.62 7.61
C ALA A 21 -9.61 -10.69 6.59
N ASP A 22 -10.56 -11.42 6.00
CA ASP A 22 -10.36 -12.45 4.98
C ASP A 22 -9.78 -11.89 3.67
N ILE A 23 -10.00 -10.61 3.36
CA ILE A 23 -9.44 -10.00 2.13
C ILE A 23 -7.95 -9.65 2.25
N ILE A 24 -7.39 -9.63 3.46
CA ILE A 24 -6.00 -9.18 3.74
C ILE A 24 -4.98 -9.94 2.87
N PRO A 25 -4.98 -11.29 2.79
CA PRO A 25 -3.97 -12.01 2.02
C PRO A 25 -4.02 -11.68 0.52
N THR A 26 -5.23 -11.56 -0.04
CA THR A 26 -5.45 -11.24 -1.45
C THR A 26 -4.97 -9.84 -1.78
N LEU A 27 -5.30 -8.86 -0.93
CA LEU A 27 -4.88 -7.47 -1.11
C LEU A 27 -3.35 -7.33 -1.02
N THR A 28 -2.73 -7.99 -0.04
CA THR A 28 -1.28 -7.97 0.15
C THR A 28 -0.55 -8.59 -1.04
N SER A 29 -1.00 -9.76 -1.50
CA SER A 29 -0.42 -10.44 -2.67
C SER A 29 -0.53 -9.57 -3.93
N ARG A 30 -1.73 -9.03 -4.20
CA ARG A 30 -1.94 -8.16 -5.36
C ARG A 30 -1.05 -6.93 -5.32
N THR A 31 -0.92 -6.31 -4.15
CA THR A 31 -0.07 -5.13 -3.99
C THR A 31 1.41 -5.47 -4.22
N LYS A 32 1.90 -6.59 -3.67
CA LYS A 32 3.29 -7.03 -3.87
C LYS A 32 3.60 -7.28 -5.35
N ILE A 33 2.70 -7.91 -6.08
CA ILE A 33 2.82 -8.09 -7.54
C ILE A 33 2.94 -6.74 -8.25
N MET A 34 2.03 -5.81 -7.94
CA MET A 34 2.00 -4.50 -8.62
C MET A 34 3.28 -3.70 -8.43
N CYS A 35 3.97 -3.86 -7.31
CA CYS A 35 5.19 -3.12 -7.01
C CYS A 35 6.49 -3.94 -7.16
N GLY A 36 6.41 -5.16 -7.67
CA GLY A 36 7.56 -6.06 -7.84
C GLY A 36 8.20 -6.57 -6.53
N ALA A 37 7.44 -6.63 -5.44
CA ALA A 37 7.89 -7.18 -4.16
C ALA A 37 7.69 -8.70 -4.09
N ASP A 38 8.45 -9.38 -3.24
CA ASP A 38 8.40 -10.83 -3.08
C ASP A 38 7.18 -11.25 -2.24
N ILE A 39 6.27 -12.00 -2.86
CA ILE A 39 5.03 -12.50 -2.26
C ILE A 39 5.28 -13.60 -1.22
N ALA A 40 6.33 -14.41 -1.44
CA ALA A 40 6.68 -15.51 -0.56
C ALA A 40 7.30 -14.99 0.75
N GLU A 41 8.05 -13.89 0.68
CA GLU A 41 8.64 -13.26 1.86
C GLU A 41 7.59 -12.46 2.64
N LYS A 42 7.37 -12.82 3.91
CA LYS A 42 6.41 -12.18 4.83
C LYS A 42 7.02 -11.87 6.21
N ARG A 43 8.28 -12.21 6.42
CA ARG A 43 9.02 -12.08 7.68
C ARG A 43 9.94 -10.86 7.69
N ARG A 44 10.27 -10.31 6.51
CA ARG A 44 11.08 -9.10 6.36
C ARG A 44 10.24 -7.95 5.82
N HIS A 45 10.57 -6.73 6.27
CA HIS A 45 10.01 -5.52 5.68
C HIS A 45 10.44 -5.39 4.22
N GLN A 46 9.52 -4.95 3.37
CA GLN A 46 9.77 -4.79 1.94
C GLN A 46 9.33 -3.41 1.46
N GLY A 47 9.92 -2.97 0.36
CA GLY A 47 9.54 -1.75 -0.34
C GLY A 47 9.33 -2.04 -1.82
N GLY A 48 8.52 -1.21 -2.46
CA GLY A 48 8.29 -1.29 -3.90
C GLY A 48 7.83 0.05 -4.45
N ARG A 49 7.75 0.11 -5.77
CA ARG A 49 7.31 1.29 -6.52
C ARG A 49 6.26 0.88 -7.53
N ILE A 50 5.20 1.66 -7.65
CA ILE A 50 4.16 1.49 -8.66
C ILE A 50 4.10 2.82 -9.42
N LEU A 51 4.38 2.77 -10.72
CA LEU A 51 4.03 3.89 -11.61
C LEU A 51 2.56 3.71 -11.98
N PHE A 52 1.71 4.59 -11.48
CA PHE A 52 0.27 4.56 -11.75
C PHE A 52 -0.07 5.60 -12.81
N GLU A 53 -0.48 5.14 -13.98
CA GLU A 53 -0.91 5.97 -15.10
C GLU A 53 -2.44 6.10 -15.06
N TYR A 54 -2.93 7.33 -15.25
CA TYR A 54 -4.35 7.69 -15.30
C TYR A 54 -4.53 8.82 -16.33
N ASP A 55 -5.77 9.13 -16.70
CA ASP A 55 -6.05 10.01 -17.86
C ASP A 55 -5.37 11.39 -17.77
N GLU A 56 -5.18 11.92 -16.56
CA GLU A 56 -4.62 13.26 -16.33
C GLU A 56 -3.10 13.24 -16.05
N GLY A 57 -2.47 12.06 -16.04
CA GLY A 57 -1.02 11.93 -15.94
C GLY A 57 -0.54 10.67 -15.22
N SER A 58 0.57 10.79 -14.50
CA SER A 58 1.21 9.67 -13.81
C SER A 58 1.56 10.04 -12.38
N ILE A 59 1.34 9.09 -11.47
CA ILE A 59 1.68 9.20 -10.04
C ILE A 59 2.71 8.13 -9.72
N ASP A 60 3.78 8.54 -9.08
CA ASP A 60 4.75 7.61 -8.52
C ASP A 60 4.29 7.21 -7.11
N ILE A 61 3.88 5.95 -6.94
CA ILE A 61 3.42 5.43 -5.66
C ILE A 61 4.52 4.58 -5.06
N ARG A 62 5.05 5.02 -3.91
CA ARG A 62 5.93 4.19 -3.09
C ARG A 62 5.11 3.33 -2.15
N VAL A 63 5.42 2.05 -2.12
CA VAL A 63 4.75 1.06 -1.28
C VAL A 63 5.74 0.54 -0.24
N SER A 64 5.29 0.34 0.99
CA SER A 64 6.07 -0.28 2.05
C SER A 64 5.25 -1.32 2.79
N PHE A 65 5.82 -2.49 3.01
CA PHE A 65 5.25 -3.62 3.74
C PHE A 65 5.98 -3.76 5.07
N PHE A 66 5.27 -3.54 6.17
CA PHE A 66 5.77 -3.70 7.52
C PHE A 66 5.16 -4.95 8.16
N VAL A 67 6.00 -5.81 8.70
CA VAL A 67 5.58 -7.04 9.38
C VAL A 67 5.07 -6.65 10.77
N THR A 68 3.85 -7.07 11.10
CA THR A 68 3.19 -6.83 12.37
C THR A 68 2.64 -8.14 12.94
N ILE A 69 2.11 -8.09 14.16
CA ILE A 69 1.56 -9.26 14.86
C ILE A 69 0.40 -9.90 14.08
N HIS A 70 -0.40 -9.10 13.36
CA HIS A 70 -1.58 -9.56 12.61
C HIS A 70 -1.35 -9.68 11.10
N GLY A 71 -0.08 -9.75 10.67
CA GLY A 71 0.30 -9.79 9.26
C GLY A 71 0.98 -8.49 8.80
N GLU A 72 0.90 -8.19 7.50
CA GLU A 72 1.63 -7.07 6.92
C GLU A 72 0.79 -5.79 6.90
N LYS A 73 1.31 -4.72 7.51
CA LYS A 73 0.81 -3.37 7.34
C LYS A 73 1.38 -2.78 6.06
N ILE A 74 0.51 -2.36 5.16
CA ILE A 74 0.87 -1.75 3.88
C ILE A 74 0.72 -0.23 3.99
N VAL A 75 1.70 0.51 3.50
CA VAL A 75 1.66 1.97 3.39
C VAL A 75 1.89 2.37 1.95
N PHE A 76 0.96 3.14 1.39
CA PHE A 76 1.10 3.78 0.10
C PHE A 76 1.46 5.26 0.31
N ARG A 77 2.45 5.74 -0.42
CA ARG A 77 2.81 7.15 -0.49
C ARG A 77 2.73 7.60 -1.93
N LEU A 78 1.79 8.48 -2.20
CA LEU A 78 1.61 9.11 -3.51
C LEU A 78 2.61 10.26 -3.62
N LEU A 79 3.46 10.21 -4.64
CA LEU A 79 4.38 11.28 -5.01
C LEU A 79 3.91 11.87 -6.33
N LYS A 80 3.65 13.18 -6.33
CA LYS A 80 3.39 13.91 -7.55
C LYS A 80 4.65 13.87 -8.40
N GLN A 81 4.58 13.29 -9.59
CA GLN A 81 5.71 13.33 -10.52
C GLN A 81 5.87 14.79 -10.95
N LYS A 82 6.99 15.42 -10.58
CA LYS A 82 7.38 16.70 -11.18
C LYS A 82 7.64 16.42 -12.65
N ARG A 83 6.82 17.00 -13.54
CA ARG A 83 7.26 17.25 -14.91
C ARG A 83 8.39 18.27 -14.82
N GLU A 84 9.60 17.87 -15.20
CA GLU A 84 10.64 18.81 -15.61
C GLU A 84 10.30 19.41 -16.97
#